data_AF-A0A9R1W6D6-F1
#
_entry.id   AF-A0A9R1W6D6-F1
#
_cell.length_a   1.000
_cell.length_b   1.000
_cell.length_c   1.000
_cell.angle_alpha   90.00
_cell.angle_beta   90.00
_cell.angle_gamma   90.00
#
_symmetry.space_group_name_H-M   'P 1'
#
loop_
_entity.id
_entity.type
_entity.pdbx_description
1 polymer ?
#
loop_
_entity_poly.entity_id
_entity_poly.type
_entity_poly.pdbx_seq_one_letter_code
_entity_poly.pdbx_strand_id
1 'polypeptide(L)'
;MGGRIKLTDTMNNKKICPFNVVQDPADVNLGGQFMFTLIGKQKYLLTSRNLAIDSGYPKGACEGSTFWTIPDAEAKPPSNLITTGGGFEEAVTCFRIQEYPKPTSPKVHSYMLQHCPSFCGAGPGTCFNVSIYLDKGVRRLAATGDTPFEFVFHKLSK
;
A
#
# COMPACT_ATOMS: atom_id res chain seq x y z
N MET A 1 -3.78 10.24 15.28
CA MET A 1 -3.74 11.24 14.19
C MET A 1 -2.68 10.79 13.20
N GLY A 2 -2.99 10.80 11.91
CA GLY A 2 -2.08 10.41 10.83
C GLY A 2 -2.49 11.15 9.57
N GLY A 3 -1.52 11.42 8.71
CA GLY A 3 -1.69 12.16 7.46
C GLY A 3 -1.81 11.25 6.24
N ARG A 4 -1.44 11.82 5.09
CA ARG A 4 -1.49 11.15 3.78
C ARG A 4 -0.34 10.17 3.60
N ILE A 5 -0.47 9.29 2.60
CA ILE A 5 0.57 8.32 2.23
C ILE A 5 1.59 8.97 1.28
N LYS A 6 2.87 8.63 1.42
CA LYS A 6 3.97 9.06 0.54
C LYS A 6 5.04 7.98 0.42
N LEU A 7 6.01 8.20 -0.46
CA LEU A 7 7.23 7.40 -0.53
C LEU A 7 8.32 7.97 0.37
N THR A 8 9.20 7.10 0.85
CA THR A 8 10.47 7.47 1.49
C THR A 8 11.61 6.64 0.91
N ASP A 9 12.73 7.31 0.64
CA ASP A 9 13.99 6.69 0.24
C ASP A 9 14.96 6.56 1.42
N THR A 10 14.47 6.73 2.66
CA THR A 10 15.31 6.71 3.86
C THR A 10 14.76 5.76 4.94
N MET A 11 15.64 4.95 5.52
CA MET A 11 15.38 4.12 6.70
C MET A 11 16.63 4.03 7.56
N ASN A 12 16.50 4.18 8.87
CA ASN A 12 17.63 4.15 9.81
C ASN A 12 18.78 5.11 9.40
N ASN A 13 18.44 6.31 8.92
CA ASN A 13 19.37 7.32 8.40
C ASN A 13 20.24 6.87 7.22
N LYS A 14 19.80 5.82 6.50
CA LYS A 14 20.44 5.34 5.27
C LYS A 14 19.49 5.47 4.10
N LYS A 15 20.05 5.81 2.93
CA LYS A 15 19.31 5.75 1.68
C LYS A 15 18.96 4.29 1.38
N ILE A 16 17.71 4.05 1.02
CA ILE A 16 17.16 2.73 0.69
C ILE A 16 16.59 2.74 -0.71
N CYS A 17 16.54 1.55 -1.28
CA CYS A 17 16.11 1.29 -2.64
C CYS A 17 15.67 -0.18 -2.68
N PRO A 18 14.44 -0.53 -3.07
CA PRO A 18 13.37 0.37 -3.52
C PRO A 18 12.78 1.26 -2.40
N PHE A 19 11.96 2.24 -2.77
CA PHE A 19 11.34 3.16 -1.82
C PHE A 19 10.26 2.47 -1.01
N ASN A 20 10.14 2.86 0.26
CA ASN A 20 9.12 2.37 1.17
C ASN A 20 7.87 3.27 1.12
N VAL A 21 6.71 2.69 1.38
CA VAL A 21 5.45 3.43 1.51
C VAL A 21 5.20 3.76 2.99
N VAL A 22 4.98 5.04 3.29
CA VAL A 22 4.82 5.54 4.65
C VAL A 22 3.63 6.50 4.77
N GLN A 23 3.10 6.61 5.98
CA GLN A 23 2.12 7.62 6.34
C GLN A 23 2.81 8.83 6.98
N ASP A 24 2.48 10.03 6.52
CA ASP A 24 2.88 11.25 7.21
C ASP A 24 2.32 11.29 8.63
N PRO A 25 3.05 11.84 9.61
CA PRO A 25 2.55 11.96 10.98
C PRO A 25 1.37 12.94 11.11
N ALA A 26 1.24 13.90 10.18
CA ALA A 26 0.20 14.92 10.17
C ALA A 26 -0.35 15.17 8.74
N ASP A 27 -1.63 15.53 8.64
CA ASP A 27 -2.33 15.84 7.38
C ASP A 27 -2.08 17.28 6.88
N VAL A 28 -0.83 17.74 6.97
CA VAL A 28 -0.41 19.07 6.48
C VAL A 28 0.30 18.98 5.13
N ASN A 29 0.85 17.81 4.80
CA ASN A 29 1.57 17.58 3.56
C ASN A 29 0.62 17.03 2.49
N LEU A 30 0.84 17.42 1.24
CA LEU A 30 0.00 17.01 0.10
C LEU A 30 -0.01 15.49 -0.17
N GLY A 31 0.88 14.71 0.47
CA GLY A 31 1.04 13.29 0.24
C GLY A 31 1.64 12.99 -1.14
N GLY A 32 1.81 11.71 -1.45
CA GLY A 32 2.10 11.21 -2.78
C GLY A 32 0.83 11.03 -3.61
N GLN A 33 1.00 11.02 -4.94
CA GLN A 33 -0.05 10.59 -5.87
C GLN A 33 0.19 9.11 -6.21
N PHE A 34 -0.88 8.32 -6.23
CA PHE A 34 -0.84 6.89 -6.53
C PHE A 34 -1.93 6.56 -7.54
N MET A 35 -1.63 5.61 -8.42
CA MET A 35 -2.56 5.13 -9.43
C MET A 35 -2.99 3.70 -9.09
N PHE A 36 -4.27 3.43 -9.27
CA PHE A 36 -4.83 2.08 -9.18
C PHE A 36 -4.88 1.49 -10.58
N THR A 37 -4.12 0.42 -10.79
CA THR A 37 -4.15 -0.33 -12.03
C THR A 37 -5.07 -1.54 -11.85
N LEU A 38 -6.22 -1.50 -12.54
CA LEU A 38 -7.25 -2.52 -12.43
C LEU A 38 -6.83 -3.77 -13.21
N ILE A 39 -6.87 -4.93 -12.56
CA ILE A 39 -6.59 -6.21 -13.20
C ILE A 39 -7.87 -6.70 -13.90
N GLY A 40 -7.79 -6.86 -15.22
CA GLY A 40 -8.92 -7.19 -16.08
C GLY A 40 -9.75 -5.99 -16.57
N LYS A 41 -10.82 -6.25 -17.34
CA LYS A 41 -11.65 -5.21 -17.98
C LYS A 41 -12.66 -4.57 -17.02
N GLN A 42 -12.17 -3.78 -16.07
CA GLN A 42 -13.01 -3.03 -15.14
C GLN A 42 -13.03 -1.53 -15.48
N LYS A 43 -14.21 -0.91 -15.39
CA LYS A 43 -14.39 0.54 -15.64
C LYS A 43 -14.22 1.40 -14.39
N TYR A 44 -14.48 0.82 -13.22
CA TYR A 44 -14.46 1.52 -11.94
C TYR A 44 -13.62 0.73 -10.95
N LEU A 45 -13.09 1.44 -9.96
CA LEU A 45 -12.47 0.83 -8.78
C LEU A 45 -13.58 0.18 -7.94
N LEU A 46 -13.54 -1.14 -7.81
CA LEU A 46 -14.51 -1.90 -7.04
C LEU A 46 -13.82 -2.54 -5.83
N THR A 47 -14.52 -2.58 -4.70
CA THR A 47 -14.08 -3.34 -3.54
C THR A 47 -14.02 -4.83 -3.88
N SER A 48 -13.20 -5.59 -3.15
CA SER A 48 -13.03 -7.03 -3.36
C SER A 48 -12.59 -7.41 -4.79
N ARG A 49 -11.96 -6.51 -5.56
CA ARG A 49 -11.34 -6.84 -6.84
C ARG A 49 -9.83 -6.71 -6.77
N ASN A 50 -9.15 -7.61 -7.48
CA ASN A 50 -7.70 -7.59 -7.59
C ASN A 50 -7.26 -6.36 -8.36
N LEU A 51 -6.21 -5.72 -7.87
CA LEU A 51 -5.60 -4.54 -8.46
C LEU A 51 -4.11 -4.53 -8.15
N ALA A 52 -3.37 -3.78 -8.94
CA ALA A 52 -2.05 -3.31 -8.61
C ALA A 52 -2.12 -1.82 -8.22
N ILE A 53 -1.15 -1.35 -7.43
CA ILE A 53 -0.99 0.06 -7.08
C ILE A 53 0.38 0.47 -7.56
N ASP A 54 0.49 1.59 -8.24
CA ASP A 54 1.76 2.15 -8.65
C ASP A 54 1.89 3.62 -8.22
N SER A 55 3.14 4.05 -8.03
CA SER A 55 3.49 5.42 -7.68
C SER A 55 3.75 6.32 -8.89
N GLY A 56 3.18 5.99 -10.05
CA GLY A 56 3.37 6.72 -11.30
C GLY A 56 4.65 6.33 -12.03
N TYR A 57 5.27 7.26 -12.75
CA TYR A 57 6.44 6.96 -13.56
C TYR A 57 7.74 6.88 -12.74
N PRO A 58 8.63 5.92 -13.05
CA PRO A 58 9.99 5.87 -12.54
C PRO A 58 10.77 7.18 -12.68
N LYS A 59 11.39 7.62 -11.59
CA LYS A 59 12.26 8.79 -11.48
C LYS A 59 13.67 8.34 -11.06
N GLY A 60 14.33 7.64 -11.98
CA GLY A 60 15.75 7.26 -11.87
C GLY A 60 15.98 5.82 -11.43
N ALA A 61 17.24 5.52 -11.09
CA ALA A 61 17.72 4.14 -10.93
C ALA A 61 17.06 3.35 -9.79
N CYS A 62 16.41 4.03 -8.82
CA CYS A 62 15.74 3.33 -7.72
C CYS A 62 14.37 2.77 -8.03
N GLU A 63 13.80 3.12 -9.19
CA GLU A 63 12.41 2.84 -9.52
C GLU A 63 12.32 2.06 -10.84
N GLY A 64 13.15 1.02 -11.02
CA GLY A 64 13.02 0.12 -12.19
C GLY A 64 11.58 -0.38 -12.41
N SER A 65 10.80 -0.41 -11.33
CA SER A 65 9.35 -0.37 -11.33
C SER A 65 8.83 0.47 -10.15
N THR A 66 7.64 1.04 -10.29
CA THR A 66 6.93 1.81 -9.25
C THR A 66 5.74 1.06 -8.66
N PHE A 67 5.47 -0.17 -9.10
CA PHE A 67 4.42 -0.99 -8.52
C PHE A 67 4.75 -1.32 -7.06
N TRP A 68 3.73 -1.17 -6.21
CA TRP A 68 3.79 -1.56 -4.82
C TRP A 68 3.92 -3.08 -4.74
N THR A 69 4.70 -3.55 -3.78
CA THR A 69 4.98 -4.96 -3.59
C THR A 69 5.24 -5.26 -2.13
N ILE A 70 4.93 -6.51 -1.75
CA ILE A 70 5.33 -7.12 -0.50
C ILE A 70 5.99 -8.45 -0.87
N PRO A 71 7.34 -8.50 -0.91
CA PRO A 71 8.07 -9.69 -1.39
C PRO A 71 7.77 -10.94 -0.55
N ASP A 72 7.68 -10.76 0.77
CA ASP A 72 7.32 -11.81 1.71
C ASP A 72 6.31 -11.25 2.72
N ALA A 73 5.04 -11.58 2.52
CA ALA A 73 3.95 -11.13 3.38
C ALA A 73 3.82 -11.95 4.67
N GLU A 74 4.43 -13.15 4.74
CA GLU A 74 4.42 -14.01 5.92
C GLU A 74 5.54 -13.66 6.91
N ALA A 75 6.60 -12.99 6.43
CA ALA A 75 7.62 -12.38 7.28
C ALA A 75 7.01 -11.32 8.23
N LYS A 76 7.81 -10.88 9.20
CA LYS A 76 7.45 -9.80 10.13
C LYS A 76 8.05 -8.47 9.66
N PRO A 77 7.48 -7.31 10.06
CA PRO A 77 8.13 -6.03 9.84
C PRO A 77 9.51 -6.02 10.53
N PRO A 78 10.53 -5.42 9.91
CA PRO A 78 10.47 -4.60 8.70
C PRO A 78 10.62 -5.35 7.37
N SER A 79 10.65 -6.68 7.35
CA SER A 79 10.88 -7.45 6.11
C SER A 79 9.66 -7.50 5.18
N ASN A 80 8.46 -7.26 5.71
CA ASN A 80 7.19 -7.32 4.99
C ASN A 80 6.56 -5.93 4.75
N LEU A 81 7.40 -4.89 4.75
CA LEU A 81 6.97 -3.53 4.45
C LEU A 81 6.50 -3.43 3.00
N ILE A 82 5.55 -2.53 2.74
CA ILE A 82 5.20 -2.17 1.36
C ILE A 82 6.32 -1.32 0.80
N THR A 83 6.89 -1.80 -0.30
CA THR A 83 7.87 -1.07 -1.09
C THR A 83 7.40 -0.90 -2.53
N THR A 84 8.08 -0.05 -3.29
CA THR A 84 8.01 -0.03 -4.76
C THR A 84 8.88 -1.15 -5.35
N GLY A 85 8.94 -1.25 -6.69
CA GLY A 85 9.83 -2.17 -7.39
C GLY A 85 9.25 -3.54 -7.76
N GLY A 86 7.96 -3.80 -7.51
CA GLY A 86 7.32 -5.05 -7.94
C GLY A 86 7.04 -5.11 -9.45
N GLY A 87 6.74 -6.29 -9.99
CA GLY A 87 6.25 -6.41 -11.36
C GLY A 87 4.75 -6.10 -11.49
N PHE A 88 4.27 -6.08 -12.73
CA PHE A 88 2.83 -6.02 -13.01
C PHE A 88 2.23 -7.44 -12.97
N GLU A 89 1.03 -7.58 -12.39
CA GLU A 89 0.28 -8.85 -12.32
C GLU A 89 1.04 -10.01 -11.64
N GLU A 90 1.88 -9.70 -10.65
CA GLU A 90 2.56 -10.70 -9.83
C GLU A 90 1.80 -10.97 -8.51
N ALA A 91 2.03 -12.15 -7.93
CA ALA A 91 1.48 -12.51 -6.62
C ALA A 91 1.90 -11.49 -5.53
N VAL A 92 3.15 -11.03 -5.57
CA VAL A 92 3.69 -10.05 -4.61
C VAL A 92 3.14 -8.63 -4.79
N THR A 93 2.48 -8.33 -5.91
CA THR A 93 1.84 -7.03 -6.21
C THR A 93 0.30 -7.09 -6.20
N CYS A 94 -0.27 -8.19 -5.70
CA CYS A 94 -1.71 -8.44 -5.75
C CYS A 94 -2.44 -7.82 -4.56
N PHE A 95 -3.07 -6.66 -4.77
CA PHE A 95 -3.81 -5.98 -3.72
C PHE A 95 -5.33 -5.99 -3.97
N ARG A 96 -6.10 -5.71 -2.93
CA ARG A 96 -7.55 -5.52 -2.96
C ARG A 96 -7.94 -4.43 -1.98
N ILE A 97 -8.84 -3.55 -2.39
CA ILE A 97 -9.50 -2.61 -1.47
C ILE A 97 -10.74 -3.29 -0.88
N GLN A 98 -10.95 -3.14 0.42
CA GLN A 98 -12.16 -3.58 1.10
C GLN A 98 -12.78 -2.43 1.87
N GLU A 99 -14.08 -2.54 2.14
CA GLU A 99 -14.73 -1.67 3.13
C GLU A 99 -14.13 -1.92 4.50
N TYR A 100 -13.92 -0.84 5.26
CA TYR A 100 -13.45 -0.97 6.63
C TYR A 100 -14.60 -1.45 7.51
N PRO A 101 -14.47 -2.56 8.27
CA PRO A 101 -15.60 -3.20 8.93
C PRO A 101 -16.19 -2.38 10.10
N LYS A 102 -15.38 -1.52 10.72
CA LYS A 102 -15.79 -0.68 11.85
C LYS A 102 -15.23 0.74 11.70
N PRO A 103 -15.81 1.57 10.83
CA PRO A 103 -15.26 2.90 10.55
C PRO A 103 -15.09 3.74 11.81
N THR A 104 -14.00 4.48 11.91
CA THR A 104 -13.76 5.39 13.04
C THR A 104 -14.82 6.50 13.09
N SER A 105 -15.34 6.90 11.92
CA SER A 105 -16.45 7.84 11.79
C SER A 105 -17.64 7.15 11.12
N PRO A 106 -18.77 6.93 11.81
CA PRO A 106 -19.94 6.24 11.25
C PRO A 106 -20.55 6.91 10.01
N LYS A 107 -20.26 8.20 9.80
CA LYS A 107 -20.77 8.98 8.67
C LYS A 107 -19.84 8.99 7.45
N VAL A 108 -18.63 8.47 7.60
CA VAL A 108 -17.61 8.49 6.55
C VAL A 108 -17.34 7.06 6.15
N HIS A 109 -17.63 6.75 4.88
CA HIS A 109 -17.29 5.46 4.34
C HIS A 109 -15.77 5.37 4.16
N SER A 110 -15.16 4.38 4.80
CA SER A 110 -13.72 4.17 4.85
C SER A 110 -13.36 2.77 4.40
N TYR A 111 -12.09 2.60 4.06
CA TYR A 111 -11.56 1.42 3.40
C TYR A 111 -10.33 0.89 4.12
N MET A 112 -9.98 -0.35 3.81
CA MET A 112 -8.70 -0.97 4.11
C MET A 112 -8.09 -1.57 2.85
N LEU A 113 -6.80 -1.84 2.91
CA LEU A 113 -6.04 -2.50 1.85
C LEU A 113 -5.67 -3.90 2.32
N GLN A 114 -5.82 -4.88 1.43
CA GLN A 114 -5.34 -6.24 1.63
C GLN A 114 -4.36 -6.63 0.53
N HIS A 115 -3.42 -7.48 0.86
CA HIS A 115 -2.52 -8.17 -0.06
C HIS A 115 -2.95 -9.63 -0.15
N CYS A 116 -3.22 -10.13 -1.36
CA CYS A 116 -3.81 -11.46 -1.59
C CYS A 116 -3.04 -12.21 -2.68
N PRO A 117 -1.86 -12.78 -2.38
CA PRO A 117 -0.96 -13.35 -3.39
C PRO A 117 -1.60 -14.41 -4.29
N SER A 118 -2.34 -15.35 -3.69
CA SER A 118 -2.96 -16.48 -4.38
C SER A 118 -3.99 -16.10 -5.44
N PHE A 119 -4.46 -14.85 -5.44
CA PHE A 119 -5.45 -14.35 -6.39
C PHE A 119 -4.84 -13.88 -7.72
N CYS A 120 -3.52 -13.65 -7.76
CA CYS A 120 -2.81 -13.22 -8.97
C CYS A 120 -1.69 -14.19 -9.39
N GLY A 121 -1.31 -15.16 -8.56
CA GLY A 121 -0.28 -16.13 -8.90
C GLY A 121 0.00 -17.14 -7.78
N ALA A 122 1.15 -17.80 -7.85
CA ALA A 122 1.61 -18.69 -6.79
C ALA A 122 2.05 -17.89 -5.56
N GLY A 123 1.50 -18.22 -4.39
CA GLY A 123 1.81 -17.56 -3.12
C GLY A 123 0.94 -18.09 -1.98
N PRO A 124 1.05 -17.49 -0.78
CA PRO A 124 0.24 -17.89 0.37
C PRO A 124 -1.26 -17.87 0.06
N GLY A 125 -1.98 -18.86 0.57
CA GLY A 125 -3.42 -19.02 0.33
C GLY A 125 -4.31 -17.99 1.04
N THR A 126 -3.75 -17.20 1.96
CA THR A 126 -4.47 -16.19 2.74
C THR A 126 -4.27 -14.77 2.19
N CYS A 127 -5.16 -13.87 2.59
CA CYS A 127 -4.97 -12.44 2.42
C CYS A 127 -4.41 -11.81 3.70
N PHE A 128 -3.48 -10.87 3.55
CA PHE A 128 -2.85 -10.14 4.64
C PHE A 128 -3.41 -8.72 4.66
N ASN A 129 -3.84 -8.26 5.84
CA ASN A 129 -4.25 -6.88 5.99
C ASN A 129 -3.03 -5.97 5.95
N VAL A 130 -3.16 -4.83 5.29
CA VAL A 130 -2.13 -3.79 5.35
C VAL A 130 -2.40 -2.92 6.57
N SER A 131 -1.39 -2.78 7.40
CA SER A 131 -1.44 -2.08 8.69
C SER A 131 -0.30 -1.07 8.81
N ILE A 132 -0.33 -0.25 9.86
CA ILE A 132 0.76 0.68 10.19
C ILE A 132 1.74 0.01 11.15
N TYR A 133 3.00 -0.11 10.74
CA TYR A 133 4.14 -0.45 11.58
C TYR A 133 4.89 0.81 12.01
N LEU A 134 5.07 1.00 13.32
CA LEU A 134 5.81 2.14 13.85
C LEU A 134 7.31 1.80 13.98
N ASP A 135 8.11 2.28 13.06
CA ASP A 135 9.57 2.13 13.03
C ASP A 135 10.24 3.41 13.49
N LYS A 136 10.68 3.46 14.76
CA LYS A 136 11.40 4.62 15.34
C LYS A 136 10.70 5.96 15.10
N GLY A 137 9.37 5.98 15.22
CA GLY A 137 8.54 7.16 14.99
C GLY A 137 8.05 7.34 13.54
N VAL A 138 8.56 6.56 12.59
CA VAL A 138 8.09 6.54 11.20
C VAL A 138 6.96 5.52 11.05
N ARG A 139 5.82 5.96 10.53
CA ARG A 139 4.63 5.11 10.30
C ARG A 139 4.74 4.46 8.93
N ARG A 140 5.21 3.22 8.87
CA ARG A 140 5.40 2.45 7.61
C ARG A 140 4.21 1.54 7.35
N LEU A 141 3.91 1.28 6.09
CA LEU A 141 2.87 0.32 5.73
C LEU A 141 3.48 -1.08 5.64
N ALA A 142 2.79 -2.08 6.16
CA ALA A 142 3.25 -3.46 6.21
C ALA A 142 2.08 -4.44 6.09
N ALA A 143 2.32 -5.64 5.56
CA ALA A 143 1.36 -6.74 5.71
C ALA A 143 1.41 -7.22 7.18
N THR A 144 0.41 -6.92 8.00
CA THR A 144 0.35 -7.48 9.37
C THR A 144 -1.02 -8.08 9.65
N GLY A 145 -1.06 -9.00 10.62
CA GLY A 145 -2.33 -9.56 11.11
C GLY A 145 -3.07 -8.63 12.09
N ASP A 146 -2.55 -7.42 12.34
CA ASP A 146 -3.11 -6.49 13.33
C ASP A 146 -4.27 -5.66 12.75
N THR A 147 -4.62 -4.58 13.46
CA THR A 147 -5.62 -3.59 13.03
C THR A 147 -5.26 -3.02 11.65
N PRO A 148 -6.11 -3.24 10.62
CA PRO A 148 -5.85 -2.73 9.28
C PRO A 148 -5.78 -1.21 9.28
N PHE A 149 -5.00 -0.66 8.35
CA PHE A 149 -4.94 0.76 8.11
C PHE A 149 -6.24 1.26 7.46
N GLU A 150 -7.04 2.00 8.22
CA GLU A 150 -8.24 2.68 7.73
C GLU A 150 -7.86 3.93 6.92
N PHE A 151 -8.40 4.06 5.71
CA PHE A 151 -8.22 5.25 4.88
C PHE A 151 -9.49 5.65 4.12
N VAL A 152 -9.47 6.88 3.59
CA VAL A 152 -10.51 7.43 2.71
C VAL A 152 -9.86 7.92 1.41
N PHE A 153 -10.64 7.97 0.33
CA PHE A 153 -10.19 8.58 -0.91
C PHE A 153 -10.41 10.08 -0.89
N HIS A 154 -9.34 10.84 -1.07
CA HIS A 154 -9.43 12.27 -1.34
C HIS A 154 -9.29 12.50 -2.85
N LYS A 155 -10.36 12.94 -3.50
CA LYS A 155 -10.31 13.29 -4.93
C LYS A 155 -9.43 14.52 -5.10
N LEU A 156 -8.39 14.42 -5.93
CA LEU A 156 -7.63 15.60 -6.35
C LEU A 156 -8.54 16.47 -7.23
N SER A 157 -8.69 17.75 -6.89
CA SER A 157 -9.34 18.73 -7.76
C SER A 157 -8.54 18.83 -9.06
N LYS A 158 -9.24 18.68 -10.19
CA LYS A 158 -8.69 18.94 -11.53
C LYS A 158 -8.48 20.43 -11.72
#